data_AF-A0A0N4XNY7-F1
#
_entry.id   AF-A0A0N4XNY7-F1
#
_cell.length_a   1.000
_cell.length_b   1.000
_cell.length_c   1.000
_cell.angle_alpha   90.00
_cell.angle_beta   90.00
_cell.angle_gamma   90.00
#
_symmetry.space_group_name_H-M   'P 1'
#
loop_
_entity.id
_entity.type
_entity.pdbx_description
1 polymer ?
#
loop_
_entity_poly.entity_id
_entity_poly.type
_entity_poly.pdbx_seq_one_letter_code
_entity_poly.pdbx_strand_id
1 'polypeptide(L)'
;MSSENSKEVASSRMEQEPADEVSGEFLVVDVAREMEIAIEQIENLPIKVGEELVDTRIAGKYRAQLDKVINEQTRQVSLMLQQMAKSMRGYKQFGKELFVALEQKGIECLEDLNDYFVTTERDGELIADICDMFQTNAREVRTVLAEVRDQIRTPRAARTLEEDRMDIDRDG
;
A
#
# COMPACT_ATOMS: atom_id res chain seq x y z
N MET A 1 -39.89 32.83 37.77
CA MET A 1 -38.86 33.85 38.03
C MET A 1 -37.68 33.11 38.63
N SER A 2 -36.70 32.73 37.79
CA SER A 2 -35.46 33.51 37.56
C SER A 2 -34.47 33.21 38.70
N SER A 3 -33.23 32.76 38.52
CA SER A 3 -32.30 32.62 37.38
C SER A 3 -31.16 31.68 37.85
N GLU A 4 -30.70 30.75 37.00
CA GLU A 4 -29.37 30.76 36.34
C GLU A 4 -28.14 31.06 37.22
N ASN A 5 -27.25 30.06 37.35
CA ASN A 5 -25.82 30.16 36.96
C ASN A 5 -25.15 28.80 37.25
N SER A 6 -24.89 27.95 36.25
CA SER A 6 -23.79 28.06 35.26
C SER A 6 -22.40 28.08 35.91
N LYS A 7 -21.76 26.91 35.94
CA LYS A 7 -20.33 26.75 35.67
C LYS A 7 -20.11 25.43 34.95
N GLU A 8 -20.18 25.52 33.61
CA GLU A 8 -19.49 24.66 32.67
C GLU A 8 -18.05 24.44 33.13
N VAL A 9 -17.69 23.19 33.40
CA VAL A 9 -16.29 22.78 33.33
C VAL A 9 -16.06 22.42 31.87
N ALA A 10 -15.54 23.40 31.14
CA ALA A 10 -15.03 23.23 29.79
C ALA A 10 -13.89 22.19 29.84
N SER A 11 -14.21 20.95 29.48
CA SER A 11 -13.21 19.92 29.20
C SER A 11 -12.64 20.20 27.82
N SER A 12 -11.43 20.72 27.86
CA SER A 12 -10.56 21.12 26.77
C SER A 12 -10.41 20.04 25.70
N ARG A 13 -10.72 20.42 24.46
CA ARG A 13 -9.87 20.26 23.27
C ARG A 13 -9.24 18.87 23.09
N MET A 14 -9.99 17.96 22.47
CA MET A 14 -9.39 17.07 21.49
C MET A 14 -9.61 17.72 20.14
N GLU A 15 -8.59 18.44 19.68
CA GLU A 15 -8.41 18.69 18.26
C GLU A 15 -8.33 17.31 17.63
N GLN A 16 -9.42 16.91 17.00
CA GLN A 16 -9.41 15.82 16.06
C GLN A 16 -8.51 16.31 14.94
N GLU A 17 -7.26 15.84 14.91
CA GLU A 17 -6.43 15.99 13.73
C GLU A 17 -7.29 15.50 12.56
N PRO A 18 -7.40 16.28 11.47
CA PRO A 18 -8.10 15.78 10.31
C PRO A 18 -7.35 14.52 9.91
N ALA A 19 -8.05 13.38 9.96
CA ALA A 19 -7.61 12.18 9.28
C ALA A 19 -7.23 12.66 7.89
N ASP A 20 -5.95 12.52 7.56
CA ASP A 20 -5.38 12.93 6.30
C ASP A 20 -6.04 12.02 5.27
N GLU A 21 -7.23 12.42 4.81
CA GLU A 21 -7.94 11.75 3.73
C GLU A 21 -6.94 11.71 2.60
N VAL A 22 -6.43 10.52 2.28
CA VAL A 22 -5.54 10.30 1.14
C VAL A 22 -6.35 10.39 -0.16
N SER A 23 -7.24 11.38 -0.26
CA SER A 23 -7.69 11.95 -1.51
C SER A 23 -6.66 12.98 -2.01
N GLY A 24 -5.39 12.61 -1.94
CA GLY A 24 -4.33 13.23 -2.70
C GLY A 24 -3.83 12.14 -3.61
N GLU A 25 -4.39 12.06 -4.81
CA GLU A 25 -3.64 11.62 -6.00
C GLU A 25 -2.22 12.13 -5.78
N PHE A 26 -1.31 11.24 -5.34
CA PHE A 26 -0.01 11.67 -4.85
C PHE A 26 0.56 12.40 -6.06
N LEU A 27 0.59 13.74 -5.98
CA LEU A 27 1.28 14.59 -6.93
C LEU A 27 2.74 14.31 -6.63
N VAL A 28 3.16 13.08 -6.94
CA VAL A 28 4.52 12.65 -7.04
C VAL A 28 4.88 13.46 -8.26
N VAL A 29 5.38 14.69 -8.04
CA VAL A 29 6.37 15.31 -8.91
C VAL A 29 7.14 14.13 -9.43
N ASP A 30 7.02 13.81 -10.73
CA ASP A 30 7.44 12.51 -11.23
C ASP A 30 8.96 12.46 -11.03
N VAL A 31 9.40 11.95 -9.87
CA VAL A 31 10.74 12.21 -9.35
C VAL A 31 11.75 11.65 -10.33
N ALA A 32 11.38 10.57 -11.02
CA ALA A 32 12.11 10.02 -12.15
C ALA A 32 12.29 11.04 -13.30
N ARG A 33 11.25 11.78 -13.68
CA ARG A 33 11.30 12.85 -14.68
C ARG A 33 12.17 14.02 -14.23
N GLU A 34 12.02 14.50 -13.00
CA GLU A 34 12.88 15.57 -12.48
C GLU A 34 14.36 15.13 -12.42
N MET A 35 14.62 13.88 -12.07
CA MET A 35 15.97 13.30 -12.13
C MET A 35 16.51 13.23 -13.56
N GLU A 36 15.67 12.89 -14.56
CA GLU A 36 16.05 12.91 -15.97
C GLU A 36 16.43 14.32 -16.45
N ILE A 37 15.66 15.34 -16.05
CA ILE A 37 15.98 16.75 -16.34
C ILE A 37 17.31 17.14 -15.66
N ALA A 38 17.52 16.73 -14.41
CA ALA A 38 18.76 17.02 -13.69
C ALA A 38 19.98 16.36 -14.35
N ILE A 39 19.84 15.11 -14.82
CA ILE A 39 20.89 14.40 -15.57
C ILE A 39 21.28 15.20 -16.82
N GLU A 40 20.30 15.64 -17.61
CA GLU A 40 20.56 16.43 -18.82
C GLU A 40 21.29 17.74 -18.51
N GLN A 41 20.90 18.44 -17.44
CA GLN A 41 21.59 19.67 -17.01
C GLN A 41 23.03 19.40 -16.57
N ILE A 42 23.25 18.29 -15.85
CA ILE A 42 24.56 17.89 -15.33
C ILE A 42 25.50 17.46 -16.46
N GLU A 43 24.99 16.74 -17.46
CA GLU A 43 25.77 16.32 -18.63
C GLU A 43 26.18 17.50 -19.53
N ASN A 44 25.42 18.60 -19.48
CA ASN A 44 25.75 19.83 -20.20
C ASN A 44 26.74 20.76 -19.46
N LEU A 45 27.00 20.55 -18.16
CA LEU A 45 27.92 21.38 -17.38
C LEU A 45 29.35 21.42 -17.93
N PRO A 46 29.98 20.30 -18.32
CA PRO A 46 31.34 20.32 -18.87
C PRO A 46 31.44 21.16 -20.15
N ILE A 47 30.40 21.17 -20.98
CA ILE A 47 30.35 21.96 -22.23
C ILE A 47 30.30 23.45 -21.90
N LYS A 48 29.36 23.86 -21.03
CA LYS A 48 29.22 25.27 -20.61
C LYS A 48 30.48 25.79 -19.92
N VAL A 49 31.07 25.00 -19.03
CA VAL A 49 32.33 25.37 -18.37
C VAL A 49 33.46 25.44 -19.40
N GLY A 50 33.52 24.50 -20.35
CA GLY A 50 34.49 24.51 -21.43
C GLY A 50 34.44 25.80 -22.25
N GLU A 51 33.24 26.24 -22.63
CA GLU A 51 32.96 27.49 -23.36
C GLU A 51 33.38 28.73 -22.56
N GLU A 52 32.93 28.87 -21.32
CA GLU A 52 33.30 30.02 -20.47
C GLU A 52 34.80 30.11 -20.20
N LEU A 53 35.49 28.97 -20.16
CA LEU A 53 36.93 28.95 -19.95
C LEU A 53 37.73 29.29 -21.23
N VAL A 54 37.14 29.31 -22.44
CA VAL A 54 37.87 29.61 -23.70
C VAL A 54 38.55 30.97 -23.63
N ASP A 55 37.84 31.97 -23.12
CA ASP A 55 38.32 33.35 -23.09
C ASP A 55 39.19 33.65 -21.86
N THR A 56 39.28 32.71 -20.90
CA THR A 56 40.10 32.89 -19.70
C THR A 56 41.56 32.54 -19.95
N ARG A 57 42.45 33.37 -19.39
CA ARG A 57 43.91 33.24 -19.51
C ARG A 57 44.47 32.17 -18.56
N ILE A 58 43.97 30.94 -18.67
CA ILE A 58 44.39 29.79 -17.86
C ILE A 58 45.47 29.01 -18.61
N ALA A 59 46.55 28.64 -17.91
CA ALA A 59 47.57 27.78 -18.51
C ALA A 59 46.98 26.41 -18.85
N GLY A 60 47.25 25.89 -20.05
CA GLY A 60 46.62 24.67 -20.58
C GLY A 60 46.69 23.44 -19.67
N LYS A 61 47.75 23.32 -18.86
CA LYS A 61 47.87 22.23 -17.85
C LYS A 61 46.77 22.25 -16.79
N TYR A 62 46.35 23.44 -16.32
CA TYR A 62 45.29 23.59 -15.33
C TYR A 62 43.91 23.41 -15.97
N ARG A 63 43.76 23.83 -17.23
CA ARG A 63 42.55 23.58 -18.03
C ARG A 63 42.29 22.09 -18.20
N ALA A 64 43.31 21.33 -18.61
CA ALA A 64 43.20 19.88 -18.75
C ALA A 64 42.89 19.16 -17.41
N GLN A 65 43.41 19.66 -16.29
CA GLN A 65 43.07 19.13 -14.96
C GLN A 65 41.63 19.44 -14.57
N LEU A 66 41.15 20.66 -14.82
CA LEU A 66 39.75 21.05 -14.59
C LEU A 66 38.80 20.21 -15.44
N ASP A 67 39.08 20.09 -16.74
CA ASP A 67 38.27 19.27 -17.66
C ASP A 67 38.18 17.82 -17.16
N LYS A 68 39.30 17.24 -16.73
CA LYS A 68 39.31 15.88 -16.19
C LYS A 68 38.44 15.73 -14.94
N VAL A 69 38.57 16.64 -13.98
CA VAL A 69 37.81 16.58 -12.72
C VAL A 69 36.33 16.80 -12.98
N ILE A 70 35.97 17.81 -13.77
CA ILE A 70 34.58 18.15 -14.07
C ILE A 70 33.90 16.99 -14.81
N ASN A 71 34.54 16.44 -15.84
CA ASN A 71 33.97 15.30 -16.57
C ASN A 71 33.77 14.07 -15.69
N GLU A 72 34.74 13.75 -14.82
CA GLU A 72 34.60 12.61 -13.91
C GLU A 72 33.48 12.83 -12.89
N GLN A 73 33.39 14.03 -12.30
CA GLN A 73 32.33 14.35 -11.32
C GLN A 73 30.94 14.37 -11.98
N THR A 74 30.80 15.01 -13.15
CA THR A 74 29.57 15.00 -13.94
C THR A 74 29.13 13.56 -14.25
N ARG A 75 30.07 12.69 -14.66
CA ARG A 75 29.78 11.29 -14.96
C ARG A 75 29.30 10.53 -13.72
N GLN A 76 29.96 10.72 -12.57
CA GLN A 76 29.57 10.05 -11.33
C GLN A 76 28.18 10.46 -10.87
N VAL A 77 27.89 11.77 -10.86
CA VAL A 77 26.57 12.28 -10.44
C VAL A 77 25.48 11.86 -11.41
N SER A 78 25.72 11.91 -12.73
CA SER A 78 24.76 11.40 -13.73
C SER A 78 24.45 9.92 -13.49
N LEU A 79 25.47 9.09 -13.24
CA LEU A 79 25.26 7.66 -12.98
C LEU A 79 24.45 7.40 -11.69
N MET A 80 24.73 8.16 -10.62
CA MET A 80 23.94 8.07 -9.37
C MET A 80 22.47 8.45 -9.61
N LEU A 81 22.22 9.57 -10.29
CA LEU A 81 20.86 10.01 -10.60
C LEU A 81 20.13 9.02 -11.52
N GLN A 82 20.81 8.43 -12.50
CA GLN A 82 20.23 7.40 -13.37
C GLN A 82 19.82 6.16 -12.57
N GLN A 83 20.63 5.74 -11.60
CA GLN A 83 20.30 4.61 -10.75
C GLN A 83 19.10 4.93 -9.85
N MET A 84 19.05 6.14 -9.27
CA MET A 84 17.92 6.60 -8.47
C MET A 84 16.63 6.68 -9.31
N ALA A 85 16.68 7.24 -10.52
CA ALA A 85 15.53 7.34 -11.42
C ALA A 85 14.96 5.96 -11.76
N LYS A 86 15.82 4.98 -12.02
CA LYS A 86 15.41 3.58 -12.25
C LYS A 86 14.70 2.99 -11.02
N SER A 87 15.27 3.17 -9.83
CA SER A 87 14.64 2.69 -8.59
C SER A 87 13.28 3.37 -8.34
N MET A 88 13.18 4.69 -8.58
CA MET A 88 11.93 5.44 -8.42
C MET A 88 10.83 4.96 -9.36
N ARG A 89 11.15 4.61 -10.62
CA ARG A 89 10.17 3.98 -11.52
C ARG A 89 9.69 2.64 -10.97
N GLY A 90 10.59 1.85 -10.40
CA GLY A 90 10.25 0.59 -9.72
C GLY A 90 9.29 0.80 -8.55
N TYR A 91 9.58 1.75 -7.66
CA TYR A 91 8.70 2.09 -6.54
C TYR A 91 7.35 2.64 -6.99
N LYS A 92 7.30 3.44 -8.06
CA LYS A 92 6.05 3.94 -8.64
C LYS A 92 5.18 2.79 -9.15
N GLN A 93 5.76 1.82 -9.86
CA GLN A 93 5.01 0.66 -10.34
C GLN A 93 4.56 -0.23 -9.19
N PHE A 94 5.47 -0.55 -8.25
CA PHE A 94 5.15 -1.34 -7.07
C PHE A 94 4.06 -0.68 -6.23
N GLY A 95 4.17 0.63 -6.00
CA GLY A 95 3.17 1.43 -5.28
C GLY A 95 1.81 1.35 -5.94
N LYS A 96 1.72 1.49 -7.27
CA LYS A 96 0.44 1.34 -7.99
C LYS A 96 -0.22 -0.03 -7.76
N GLU A 97 0.53 -1.12 -7.92
CA GLU A 97 0.00 -2.47 -7.69
C GLU A 97 -0.42 -2.67 -6.23
N LEU A 98 0.36 -2.13 -5.28
CA LEU A 98 0.04 -2.17 -3.87
C LEU A 98 -1.26 -1.40 -3.58
N PHE A 99 -1.42 -0.18 -4.11
CA PHE A 99 -2.64 0.62 -3.94
C PHE A 99 -3.87 -0.10 -4.48
N VAL A 100 -3.79 -0.70 -5.67
CA VAL A 100 -4.90 -1.49 -6.24
C VAL A 100 -5.24 -2.67 -5.32
N ALA A 101 -4.24 -3.35 -4.76
CA ALA A 101 -4.47 -4.47 -3.86
C ALA A 101 -5.08 -4.05 -2.50
N LEU A 102 -4.71 -2.86 -2.00
CA LEU A 102 -5.27 -2.28 -0.78
C LEU A 102 -6.71 -1.80 -0.99
N GLU A 103 -6.97 -1.11 -2.10
CA GLU A 103 -8.31 -0.64 -2.48
C GLU A 103 -9.29 -1.81 -2.65
N GLN A 104 -8.87 -2.92 -3.28
CA GLN A 104 -9.67 -4.15 -3.39
C GLN A 104 -10.06 -4.76 -2.04
N LYS A 105 -9.32 -4.43 -0.97
CA LYS A 105 -9.59 -4.86 0.40
C LYS A 105 -10.33 -3.79 1.21
N GLY A 106 -10.67 -2.65 0.61
CA GLY A 106 -11.29 -1.51 1.29
C GLY A 106 -10.36 -0.78 2.26
N ILE A 107 -9.04 -0.83 2.01
CA ILE A 107 -8.02 -0.17 2.82
C ILE A 107 -7.67 1.14 2.12
N GLU A 108 -8.07 2.27 2.70
CA GLU A 108 -7.94 3.59 2.08
C GLU A 108 -6.85 4.45 2.74
N CYS A 109 -6.54 4.17 4.01
CA CYS A 109 -5.51 4.90 4.76
C CYS A 109 -4.58 3.99 5.57
N LEU A 110 -3.56 4.59 6.20
CA LEU A 110 -2.61 3.86 7.05
C LEU A 110 -3.27 3.28 8.31
N GLU A 111 -4.32 3.93 8.82
CA GLU A 111 -5.08 3.45 9.97
C GLU A 111 -5.83 2.17 9.58
N ASP A 112 -6.55 2.17 8.45
CA ASP A 112 -7.20 0.96 7.89
C ASP A 112 -6.20 -0.17 7.67
N LEU A 113 -5.00 0.15 7.17
CA LEU A 113 -3.97 -0.84 6.92
C LEU A 113 -3.47 -1.48 8.22
N ASN A 114 -3.28 -0.66 9.25
CA ASN A 114 -2.88 -1.13 10.56
C ASN A 114 -3.98 -2.00 11.19
N ASP A 115 -5.23 -1.56 11.14
CA ASP A 115 -6.38 -2.31 11.65
C ASP A 115 -6.57 -3.63 10.90
N TYR A 116 -6.34 -3.63 9.58
CA TYR A 116 -6.31 -4.84 8.77
C TYR A 116 -5.24 -5.83 9.24
N PHE A 117 -4.01 -5.37 9.52
CA PHE A 117 -2.95 -6.24 10.00
C PHE A 117 -3.25 -6.81 11.39
N VAL A 118 -3.66 -5.96 12.33
CA VAL A 118 -4.00 -6.39 13.70
C VAL A 118 -5.14 -7.41 13.67
N THR A 119 -6.18 -7.17 12.85
CA THR A 119 -7.30 -8.11 12.72
C THR A 119 -6.86 -9.42 12.08
N THR A 120 -6.11 -9.36 10.98
CA THR A 120 -5.64 -10.56 10.26
C THR A 120 -4.71 -11.41 11.11
N GLU A 121 -3.85 -10.80 11.92
CA GLU A 121 -2.96 -11.52 12.85
C GLU A 121 -3.76 -12.26 13.93
N ARG A 122 -4.69 -11.56 14.59
CA ARG A 122 -5.55 -12.15 15.63
C ARG A 122 -6.44 -13.26 15.09
N ASP A 123 -7.03 -13.07 13.90
CA ASP A 123 -7.83 -14.10 13.24
C ASP A 123 -6.96 -15.29 12.82
N GLY A 124 -5.71 -15.05 12.41
CA GLY A 124 -4.74 -16.07 12.10
C GLY A 124 -4.39 -16.94 13.32
N GLU A 125 -4.13 -16.32 14.46
CA GLU A 125 -3.91 -17.01 15.75
C GLU A 125 -5.12 -17.85 16.14
N LEU A 126 -6.32 -17.27 16.06
CA LEU A 126 -7.56 -18.00 16.38
C LEU A 126 -7.77 -19.21 15.47
N ILE A 127 -7.54 -19.08 14.17
CA ILE A 127 -7.64 -20.21 13.23
C ILE A 127 -6.59 -21.27 13.54
N ALA A 128 -5.36 -20.87 13.89
CA ALA A 128 -4.31 -21.81 14.29
C ALA A 128 -4.72 -22.61 15.54
N ASP A 129 -5.23 -21.94 16.58
CA ASP A 129 -5.73 -22.60 17.79
C ASP A 129 -6.84 -23.61 17.51
N ILE A 130 -7.77 -23.26 16.61
CA ILE A 130 -8.83 -24.18 16.17
C ILE A 130 -8.22 -25.39 15.43
N CYS A 131 -7.28 -25.14 14.51
CA CYS A 131 -6.62 -26.20 13.77
C CYS A 131 -5.88 -27.17 14.71
N ASP A 132 -5.19 -26.64 15.72
CA ASP A 132 -4.46 -27.42 16.70
C ASP A 132 -5.40 -28.22 17.61
N MET A 133 -6.49 -27.58 18.10
CA MET A 133 -7.48 -28.23 18.96
C MET A 133 -8.14 -29.44 18.29
N PHE A 134 -8.43 -29.33 16.99
CA PHE A 134 -9.07 -30.39 16.22
C PHE A 134 -8.08 -31.25 15.42
N GLN A 135 -6.77 -31.03 15.59
CA GLN A 135 -5.69 -31.73 14.87
C GLN A 135 -5.92 -31.74 13.35
N THR A 136 -6.28 -30.58 12.81
CA THR A 136 -6.67 -30.37 11.41
C THR A 136 -5.89 -29.20 10.82
N ASN A 137 -6.27 -28.74 9.64
CA ASN A 137 -5.71 -27.55 9.01
C ASN A 137 -6.81 -26.64 8.46
N ALA A 138 -6.47 -25.36 8.23
CA ALA A 138 -7.44 -24.35 7.83
C ALA A 138 -8.21 -24.70 6.53
N ARG A 139 -7.63 -25.52 5.66
CA ARG A 139 -8.28 -25.97 4.43
C ARG A 139 -9.39 -26.99 4.71
N GLU A 140 -9.14 -27.96 5.58
CA GLU A 140 -10.14 -28.93 6.02
C GLU A 140 -11.29 -28.26 6.78
N VAL A 141 -10.97 -27.34 7.69
CA VAL A 141 -11.97 -26.51 8.39
C VAL A 141 -12.86 -25.78 7.39
N ARG A 142 -12.27 -25.16 6.35
CA ARG A 142 -13.03 -24.48 5.30
C ARG A 142 -13.96 -25.43 4.53
N THR A 143 -13.51 -26.63 4.22
CA THR A 143 -14.31 -27.64 3.50
C THR A 143 -15.52 -28.06 4.32
N VAL A 144 -15.32 -28.42 5.59
CA VAL A 144 -16.43 -28.86 6.47
C VAL A 144 -17.43 -27.73 6.69
N LEU A 145 -16.97 -26.49 6.89
CA LEU A 145 -17.86 -25.34 7.02
C LEU A 145 -18.68 -25.09 5.75
N ALA A 146 -18.12 -25.33 4.56
CA ALA A 146 -18.87 -25.24 3.31
C ALA A 146 -19.98 -26.30 3.23
N GLU A 147 -19.68 -27.55 3.60
CA GLU A 147 -20.67 -28.65 3.64
C GLU A 147 -21.80 -28.37 4.64
N VAL A 148 -21.46 -27.89 5.84
CA VAL A 148 -22.44 -27.52 6.87
C VAL A 148 -23.33 -26.37 6.39
N ARG A 149 -22.76 -25.35 5.75
CA ARG A 149 -23.52 -24.23 5.18
C ARG A 149 -24.50 -24.71 4.11
N ASP A 150 -24.09 -25.64 3.26
CA ASP A 150 -24.92 -26.13 2.15
C ASP A 150 -26.06 -27.03 2.67
N GLN A 151 -25.83 -27.78 3.75
CA GLN A 151 -26.87 -28.53 4.48
C GLN A 151 -27.88 -27.63 5.19
N ILE A 152 -27.46 -26.45 5.68
CA ILE A 152 -28.36 -25.47 6.31
C ILE A 152 -29.20 -24.73 5.26
N ARG A 153 -28.65 -24.50 4.06
CA ARG A 153 -29.35 -23.82 2.96
C ARG A 153 -30.32 -24.73 2.19
N THR A 154 -30.17 -26.05 2.26
CA THR A 154 -31.18 -26.96 1.73
C THR A 154 -32.36 -26.99 2.71
N PRO A 155 -33.55 -26.47 2.33
CA PRO A 155 -34.68 -26.49 3.24
C PRO A 155 -35.03 -27.95 3.56
N ARG A 156 -35.25 -28.23 4.84
CA ARG A 156 -35.77 -29.47 5.43
C ARG A 156 -37.08 -30.01 4.80
N ALA A 157 -37.57 -29.43 3.70
CA ALA A 157 -38.82 -29.80 3.03
C ALA A 157 -38.78 -31.16 2.30
N ALA A 158 -37.61 -31.78 2.13
CA ALA A 158 -37.51 -33.10 1.49
C ALA A 158 -37.54 -34.29 2.47
N ARG A 159 -37.42 -34.06 3.79
CA ARG A 159 -37.35 -35.15 4.77
C ARG A 159 -38.70 -35.62 5.33
N THR A 160 -39.78 -34.87 5.11
CA THR A 160 -41.12 -35.22 5.64
C THR A 160 -42.07 -35.83 4.59
N LEU A 161 -41.67 -35.99 3.33
CA LEU A 161 -42.55 -36.54 2.28
C LEU A 161 -42.36 -38.04 1.99
N GLU A 162 -41.34 -38.68 2.56
CA GLU A 162 -41.14 -40.14 2.41
C GLU A 162 -41.68 -40.97 3.58
N GLU A 163 -41.85 -40.39 4.78
CA GLU A 163 -42.42 -41.14 5.92
C GLU A 163 -43.96 -41.23 5.88
N ASP A 164 -44.67 -40.24 5.33
CA ASP A 164 -46.16 -40.26 5.26
C ASP A 164 -46.73 -41.11 4.10
N ARG A 165 -45.88 -41.69 3.24
CA ARG A 165 -46.32 -42.54 2.11
C ARG A 165 -46.28 -44.04 2.39
N MET A 166 -45.84 -44.48 3.57
CA MET A 166 -45.72 -45.91 3.89
C MET A 166 -46.84 -46.48 4.76
N ASP A 167 -47.88 -45.71 5.12
CA ASP A 167 -48.93 -46.17 6.06
C ASP A 167 -50.38 -46.20 5.53
N ILE A 168 -50.64 -46.08 4.21
CA ILE A 168 -52.02 -46.08 3.68
C ILE A 168 -52.36 -47.27 2.76
N ASP A 169 -51.56 -48.34 2.72
CA ASP A 169 -51.87 -49.55 1.92
C ASP A 169 -51.98 -50.84 2.76
N ARG A 170 -52.53 -50.75 3.98
CA ARG A 170 -52.80 -51.93 4.81
C ARG A 170 -54.06 -51.77 5.68
N ASP A 171 -55.23 -51.93 5.08
CA ASP A 171 -56.35 -52.75 5.58
C ASP A 171 -57.65 -52.43 4.84
N GLY A 172 -58.36 -53.49 4.41
CA GLY A 172 -59.81 -53.47 4.17
C GLY A 172 -60.29 -53.64 2.73
#